data_AF-X1RWR0-F1
#
_entry.id   AF-X1RWR0-F1
#
_cell.length_a   1.000
_cell.length_b   1.000
_cell.length_c   1.000
_cell.angle_alpha   90.00
_cell.angle_beta   90.00
_cell.angle_gamma   90.00
#
_symmetry.space_group_name_H-M   'P 1'
#
loop_
_entity.id
_entity.type
_entity.pdbx_description
1 polymer ?
#
loop_
_entity_poly.entity_id
_entity_poly.type
_entity_poly.pdbx_seq_one_letter_code
_entity_poly.pdbx_strand_id
1 'polypeptide(L)'
;MAFFKIPQPKNNSYSPFSPVNIDMVIVPGVVFDRKGNRLGFGGGFYDRFLGKLSDRTKLVALAFELQLVDNVSSQSHDIAVDYLITERGIINYKNHE
;
A
#
# COMPACT_ATOMS: atom_id res chain seq x y z
N MET A 1 -17.77 1.31 -15.04
CA MET A 1 -17.69 2.70 -14.54
C MET A 1 -16.39 2.80 -13.74
N ALA A 2 -15.45 3.67 -14.14
CA ALA A 2 -14.21 3.82 -13.38
C ALA A 2 -14.51 4.52 -12.05
N PHE A 3 -14.18 3.90 -10.93
CA PHE A 3 -14.17 4.56 -9.63
C PHE A 3 -13.27 5.81 -9.73
N PHE A 4 -13.78 6.97 -9.33
CA PHE A 4 -13.05 8.25 -9.26
C PHE A 4 -12.32 8.70 -10.55
N LYS A 5 -12.78 8.29 -11.75
CA LYS A 5 -12.13 8.63 -13.04
C LYS A 5 -10.67 8.17 -13.15
N ILE A 6 -10.26 7.19 -12.35
CA ILE A 6 -8.92 6.59 -12.43
C ILE A 6 -8.83 5.77 -13.73
N PRO A 7 -7.83 6.01 -14.59
CA PRO A 7 -7.61 5.19 -15.78
C PRO A 7 -7.38 3.72 -15.38
N GLN A 8 -8.09 2.81 -16.03
CA GLN A 8 -7.92 1.38 -15.85
C GLN A 8 -7.40 0.76 -17.15
N PRO A 9 -6.64 -0.36 -17.07
CA PRO A 9 -6.30 -1.14 -18.25
C PRO A 9 -7.55 -1.44 -19.08
N LYS A 10 -7.46 -1.30 -20.41
CA LYS A 10 -8.60 -1.59 -21.30
C LYS A 10 -8.92 -3.09 -21.24
N ASN A 11 -10.19 -3.44 -21.34
CA ASN A 11 -10.59 -4.84 -21.43
C ASN A 11 -9.82 -5.54 -22.56
N ASN A 12 -9.35 -6.76 -22.30
CA ASN A 12 -8.54 -7.59 -23.20
C ASN A 12 -7.12 -7.05 -23.50
N SER A 13 -6.66 -5.98 -22.85
CA SER A 13 -5.26 -5.52 -22.97
C SER A 13 -4.30 -6.19 -21.98
N TYR A 14 -4.80 -7.12 -21.16
CA TYR A 14 -4.03 -7.81 -20.14
C TYR A 14 -4.56 -9.23 -19.92
N SER A 15 -3.66 -10.13 -19.51
CA SER A 15 -4.02 -11.44 -18.98
C SER A 15 -4.15 -11.35 -17.46
N PRO A 16 -5.09 -12.07 -16.82
CA PRO A 16 -5.16 -12.14 -15.37
C PRO A 16 -3.80 -12.56 -14.79
N PHE A 17 -3.31 -11.79 -13.82
CA PHE A 17 -2.06 -12.07 -13.12
C PHE A 17 -2.36 -12.46 -11.69
N SER A 18 -1.75 -13.55 -11.21
CA SER A 18 -1.98 -14.04 -9.85
C SER A 18 -1.35 -13.11 -8.81
N PRO A 19 -2.10 -12.63 -7.81
CA PRO A 19 -1.54 -11.76 -6.76
C PRO A 19 -0.36 -12.37 -6.01
N VAL A 20 -0.31 -13.70 -5.87
CA VAL A 20 0.78 -14.39 -5.16
C VAL A 20 2.13 -14.32 -5.90
N ASN A 21 2.12 -13.96 -7.17
CA ASN A 21 3.32 -13.83 -8.01
C ASN A 21 3.81 -12.38 -8.10
N ILE A 22 3.21 -11.45 -7.36
CA ILE A 22 3.62 -10.05 -7.36
C ILE A 22 4.82 -9.91 -6.41
N ASP A 23 5.95 -9.43 -6.91
CA ASP A 23 7.14 -9.22 -6.07
C ASP A 23 7.06 -7.94 -5.23
N MET A 24 6.37 -6.91 -5.74
CA MET A 24 6.25 -5.61 -5.10
C MET A 24 4.95 -4.90 -5.47
N VAL A 25 4.36 -4.18 -4.50
CA VAL A 25 3.20 -3.30 -4.71
C VAL A 25 3.52 -1.91 -4.22
N ILE A 26 3.25 -0.89 -5.06
CA ILE A 26 3.18 0.50 -4.61
C ILE A 26 1.81 0.72 -3.98
N VAL A 27 1.78 0.86 -2.66
CA VAL A 27 0.57 0.97 -1.86
C VAL A 27 0.21 2.45 -1.69
N PRO A 28 -0.96 2.91 -2.18
CA PRO A 28 -1.41 4.28 -1.95
C PRO A 28 -1.95 4.46 -0.53
N GLY A 29 -1.88 5.69 -0.04
CA GLY A 29 -2.44 6.12 1.25
C GLY A 29 -2.60 7.63 1.31
N VAL A 30 -3.47 8.10 2.21
CA VAL A 30 -3.71 9.51 2.49
C VAL A 30 -2.72 10.01 3.53
N VAL A 31 -2.54 9.25 4.61
CA VAL A 31 -1.54 9.48 5.66
C VAL A 31 -0.94 8.15 6.09
N PHE A 32 0.29 8.21 6.58
CA PHE A 32 1.06 7.09 7.10
C PHE A 32 1.59 7.43 8.48
N ASP A 33 1.83 6.42 9.32
CA ASP A 33 2.53 6.62 10.58
C ASP A 33 3.92 5.98 10.60
N ARG A 34 4.65 6.24 11.69
CA ARG A 34 6.01 5.73 11.94
C ARG A 34 6.08 4.22 12.19
N LYS A 35 4.96 3.49 12.09
CA LYS A 35 4.89 2.03 12.17
C LYS A 35 4.51 1.40 10.83
N GLY A 36 4.37 2.22 9.78
CA GLY A 36 3.93 1.77 8.46
C GLY A 36 2.42 1.59 8.34
N ASN A 37 1.63 1.93 9.36
CA ASN A 37 0.17 1.95 9.21
C ASN A 37 -0.22 3.08 8.26
N ARG A 38 -1.39 2.93 7.63
CA ARG A 38 -1.87 3.89 6.64
C ARG A 38 -3.36 4.09 6.75
N LEU A 39 -3.80 5.32 6.47
CA LEU A 39 -5.21 5.61 6.24
C LEU A 39 -5.46 5.68 4.74
N GLY A 40 -6.31 4.77 4.23
CA GLY A 40 -6.74 4.78 2.84
C GLY A 40 -7.91 5.73 2.58
N PHE A 41 -8.48 5.65 1.37
CA PHE A 41 -9.65 6.46 0.96
C PHE A 41 -11.01 5.92 1.45
N GLY A 42 -11.04 5.01 2.43
CA GLY A 42 -12.28 4.55 3.06
C GLY A 42 -13.05 3.39 2.39
N GLY A 43 -12.46 2.68 1.42
CA GLY A 43 -13.13 1.57 0.71
C GLY A 43 -12.66 0.14 1.08
N GLY A 44 -11.62 0.02 1.92
CA GLY A 44 -11.01 -1.26 2.30
C GLY A 44 -10.52 -2.14 1.13
N PHE A 45 -10.38 -1.55 -0.07
CA PHE A 45 -10.00 -2.30 -1.27
C PHE A 45 -8.59 -2.88 -1.13
N TYR A 46 -7.64 -2.02 -0.70
CA TYR A 46 -6.25 -2.42 -0.57
C TYR A 46 -6.08 -3.43 0.56
N ASP A 47 -6.74 -3.31 1.70
CA ASP A 47 -6.58 -4.30 2.78
C ASP A 47 -7.01 -5.71 2.33
N ARG A 48 -8.12 -5.81 1.58
CA ARG A 48 -8.56 -7.07 0.97
C ARG A 48 -7.63 -7.59 -0.14
N PHE A 49 -6.97 -6.70 -0.89
CA PHE A 49 -6.05 -7.09 -1.95
C PHE A 49 -4.69 -7.52 -1.39
N LEU A 50 -4.16 -6.76 -0.44
CA LEU A 50 -2.89 -7.01 0.22
C LEU A 50 -2.90 -8.36 0.96
N GLY A 51 -4.03 -8.73 1.57
CA GLY A 51 -4.21 -10.05 2.19
C GLY A 51 -4.20 -11.25 1.22
N LYS A 52 -4.14 -11.02 -0.10
CA LYS A 52 -4.01 -12.09 -1.13
C LYS A 52 -2.59 -12.23 -1.66
N LEU A 53 -1.67 -11.35 -1.26
CA LEU A 53 -0.29 -11.36 -1.72
C LEU A 53 0.51 -12.45 -1.01
N SER A 54 1.65 -12.82 -1.57
CA SER A 54 2.62 -13.65 -0.85
C SER A 54 3.27 -12.84 0.28
N ASP A 55 3.61 -13.46 1.40
CA ASP A 55 4.39 -12.84 2.49
C ASP A 55 5.76 -12.29 2.03
N ARG A 56 6.25 -12.77 0.88
CA ARG A 56 7.49 -12.29 0.24
C ARG A 56 7.31 -10.97 -0.52
N THR A 57 6.06 -10.61 -0.86
CA THR A 57 5.74 -9.39 -1.60
C THR A 57 6.13 -8.16 -0.81
N LYS A 58 6.86 -7.24 -1.42
CA LYS A 58 7.27 -5.99 -0.78
C LYS A 58 6.18 -4.94 -0.90
N LEU A 59 5.76 -4.40 0.24
CA LEU A 59 4.77 -3.32 0.31
C LEU A 59 5.48 -1.98 0.46
N VAL A 60 5.43 -1.16 -0.58
CA VAL A 60 6.15 0.12 -0.63
C VAL A 60 5.16 1.26 -0.77
N ALA A 61 5.20 2.25 0.13
CA ALA A 61 4.45 3.48 0.01
C ALA A 61 5.34 4.61 -0.52
N LEU A 62 4.77 5.41 -1.41
CA LEU A 62 5.30 6.73 -1.77
C LEU A 62 4.40 7.78 -1.14
N ALA A 63 4.97 8.70 -0.38
CA ALA A 63 4.23 9.76 0.27
C ALA A 63 5.10 11.01 0.43
N PHE A 64 4.49 12.17 0.56
CA PHE A 64 5.21 13.35 1.03
C PHE A 64 5.49 13.24 2.54
N GLU A 65 6.54 13.89 3.03
CA GLU A 65 6.83 13.93 4.46
C GLU A 65 5.64 14.50 5.27
N LEU A 66 4.89 15.44 4.70
CA LEU A 66 3.67 16.00 5.33
C LEU A 66 2.55 14.96 5.54
N GLN A 67 2.60 13.83 4.83
CA GLN A 67 1.65 12.72 5.00
C GLN A 67 2.10 11.74 6.10
N LEU A 68 3.30 11.90 6.64
CA LEU A 68 3.79 11.13 7.78
C LEU A 68 3.36 11.82 9.09
N VAL A 69 2.55 11.12 9.87
CA VAL A 69 2.03 11.58 11.17
C VAL A 69 2.50 10.67 12.30
N ASP A 70 2.27 11.07 13.55
CA ASP A 70 2.72 10.29 14.71
C ASP A 70 1.95 8.96 14.87
N ASN A 71 0.66 8.96 14.56
CA ASN A 71 -0.20 7.79 14.71
C ASN A 71 -1.36 7.83 13.72
N VAL A 72 -1.62 6.70 13.08
CA VAL A 72 -2.86 6.45 12.34
C VAL A 72 -3.71 5.47 13.13
N SER A 73 -5.01 5.75 13.25
CA SER A 73 -5.98 4.82 13.84
C SER A 73 -6.14 3.58 12.95
N SER A 74 -5.33 2.56 13.19
CA SER A 74 -5.36 1.27 12.47
C SER A 74 -6.31 0.27 13.14
N GLN A 75 -6.95 -0.55 12.33
CA GLN A 75 -7.74 -1.72 12.76
C GLN A 75 -6.90 -3.00 12.66
N SER A 76 -7.33 -4.07 13.33
CA SER A 76 -6.57 -5.33 13.39
C SER A 76 -6.38 -6.03 12.03
N HIS A 77 -7.17 -5.67 11.03
CA HIS A 77 -7.08 -6.20 9.68
C HIS A 77 -6.33 -5.28 8.71
N ASP A 78 -5.87 -4.12 9.17
CA ASP A 78 -5.08 -3.21 8.34
C ASP A 78 -3.67 -3.76 8.19
N ILE A 79 -3.17 -3.78 6.95
CA ILE A 79 -1.83 -4.28 6.64
C ILE A 79 -0.87 -3.10 6.52
N ALA A 80 0.13 -3.05 7.40
CA ALA A 80 1.20 -2.06 7.37
C ALA A 80 2.11 -2.25 6.15
N VAL A 81 2.70 -1.16 5.67
CA VAL A 81 3.71 -1.20 4.59
C VAL A 81 5.07 -1.59 5.14
N ASP A 82 5.93 -2.14 4.28
CA ASP A 82 7.30 -2.50 4.62
C ASP A 82 8.23 -1.29 4.53
N TYR A 83 7.99 -0.43 3.54
CA TYR A 83 8.79 0.76 3.26
C TYR A 83 7.92 1.98 3.05
N LEU A 84 8.37 3.13 3.54
CA LEU A 84 7.83 4.44 3.20
C LEU A 84 8.95 5.30 2.60
N ILE A 85 8.73 5.78 1.38
CA ILE A 85 9.66 6.65 0.67
C ILE A 85 9.04 8.05 0.61
N THR A 86 9.78 9.03 1.14
CA THR A 86 9.43 10.44 1.09
C THR A 86 10.52 11.25 0.37
N GLU A 87 10.27 12.54 0.15
CA GLU A 87 11.30 13.44 -0.37
C GLU A 87 12.48 13.64 0.58
N ARG A 88 12.38 13.18 1.84
CA ARG A 88 13.47 13.25 2.84
C ARG A 88 14.28 11.96 2.95
N GLY A 89 13.77 10.83 2.47
CA GLY A 89 14.48 9.56 2.53
C GLY A 89 13.57 8.35 2.55
N ILE A 90 14.13 7.24 3.05
CA ILE A 90 13.46 5.93 3.08
C ILE A 90 13.39 5.46 4.54
N ILE A 91 12.21 5.03 4.95
CA ILE A 91 11.98 4.36 6.23
C ILE A 91 11.69 2.88 5.94
N ASN A 92 12.38 1.98 6.64
CA ASN A 92 12.18 0.53 6.56
C ASN A 92 11.61 0.03 7.89
N TYR A 93 10.40 -0.53 7.85
CA TYR A 93 9.67 -1.03 9.01
C TYR A 93 9.88 -2.53 9.27
N LYS A 94 10.45 -3.27 8.32
CA LYS A 94 10.66 -4.72 8.42
C LYS A 94 12.07 -5.12 8.87
N ASN A 95 12.86 -4.20 9.43
CA ASN A 95 14.14 -4.54 10.07
C ASN A 95 13.92 -5.14 11.46
N HIS A 96 13.45 -6.38 11.49
CA HIS A 96 13.69 -7.32 12.59
C HIS A 96 14.30 -8.58 11.96
N GLU A 97 15.63 -8.62 11.93
CA GLU A 97 16.37 -9.88 11.90
C GLU A 97 16.13 -10.65 13.20
#